data_AF-I2AC36-F1
#
_entry.id   AF-I2AC36-F1
#
_cell.length_a   1.000
_cell.length_b   1.000
_cell.length_c   1.000
_cell.angle_alpha   90.00
_cell.angle_beta   90.00
_cell.angle_gamma   90.00
#
_symmetry.space_group_name_H-M   'P 1'
#
loop_
_entity.id
_entity.type
_entity.pdbx_description
1 polymer ?
#
loop_
_entity_poly.entity_id
_entity_poly.type
_entity_poly.pdbx_seq_one_letter_code
_entity_poly.pdbx_strand_id
1 'polypeptide(L)'
;MAAAIAFAPISMIVAIPGTVAQAAPCAGAGSNPVSCQRCMFYVNAYHTANVCNEDKRGVQGPASNAPTPVPQVPIPAYEPPPLPPPVQQPVVLPPPNAGQNTVPVLEINPPGPDAPRNAPVVAPPRGLDAPSVAIAAAKAAPVTRADPANPPKPPTEVDFNQQVQNVVNAHRQNVDILKIDEHRFVRPRHWDYVDYDDAYRRPTLYNPLNQAMTFRYFYNGAYQQLYLPRGARMVLDAATVGVVPFTAVGDSYVASGSFYGGGSLPLNGYNGPPPPDYKPPAPPKLYDNVVVSVPAKGETVEVGHVAVVGHDGSQSPGSQDTFLLDDSTLAWGQIDNSSSAPAQIRVIKTQPTPGVGLTDDGGFLVLLAVHHPEPGQPHQSVWTMALRFGGFAVVVGLVAWLLNRRNRSEDDAAESS
;
A
#
# COMPACT_ATOMS: atom_id res chain seq x y z
N MET A 1 -67.09 55.10 48.63
CA MET A 1 -67.84 54.23 47.70
C MET A 1 -66.85 53.35 46.96
N ALA A 2 -67.16 52.06 46.82
CA ALA A 2 -66.23 51.00 46.43
C ALA A 2 -65.67 51.19 45.00
N ALA A 3 -64.36 51.01 44.84
CA ALA A 3 -63.64 51.05 43.58
C ALA A 3 -63.36 49.61 43.11
N ALA A 4 -63.77 49.30 41.88
CA ALA A 4 -63.65 47.98 41.27
C ALA A 4 -62.28 47.80 40.60
N ILE A 5 -61.67 46.64 40.86
CA ILE A 5 -60.36 46.22 40.34
C ILE A 5 -60.57 45.57 38.97
N ALA A 6 -59.89 46.08 37.94
CA ALA A 6 -59.87 45.51 36.59
C ALA A 6 -58.62 44.64 36.39
N PHE A 7 -58.82 43.38 36.02
CA PHE A 7 -57.77 42.44 35.63
C PHE A 7 -57.67 42.38 34.10
N ALA A 8 -56.47 42.56 33.56
CA ALA A 8 -56.17 42.36 32.14
C ALA A 8 -55.64 40.93 31.90
N PRO A 9 -56.25 40.12 31.02
CA PRO A 9 -55.71 38.83 30.64
C PRO A 9 -54.74 38.95 29.45
N ILE A 10 -53.52 38.47 29.66
CA ILE A 10 -52.49 38.23 28.63
C ILE A 10 -52.98 37.09 27.73
N SER A 11 -53.20 37.36 26.44
CA SER A 11 -53.53 36.34 25.44
C SER A 11 -52.33 36.08 24.53
N MET A 12 -51.80 34.86 24.58
CA MET A 12 -50.80 34.36 23.63
C MET A 12 -51.45 34.11 22.26
N ILE A 13 -50.88 34.68 21.21
CA ILE A 13 -51.19 34.31 19.82
C ILE A 13 -50.15 33.27 19.39
N VAL A 14 -50.59 32.02 19.24
CA VAL A 14 -49.83 30.95 18.57
C VAL A 14 -50.05 31.12 17.06
N ALA A 15 -48.99 31.52 16.35
CA ALA A 15 -48.93 31.37 14.91
C ALA A 15 -48.56 29.92 14.58
N ILE A 16 -49.44 29.21 13.89
CA ILE A 16 -49.15 27.90 13.28
C ILE A 16 -48.66 28.20 11.86
N PRO A 17 -47.37 28.04 11.51
CA PRO A 17 -46.96 28.04 10.13
C PRO A 17 -47.36 26.70 9.49
N GLY A 18 -48.04 26.81 8.35
CA GLY A 18 -48.66 25.71 7.62
C GLY A 18 -47.73 24.55 7.26
N THR A 19 -48.34 23.37 7.22
CA THR A 19 -47.78 22.13 6.70
C THR A 19 -47.51 22.27 5.20
N VAL A 20 -46.23 22.38 4.83
CA VAL A 20 -45.80 22.23 3.44
C VAL A 20 -45.84 20.74 3.09
N ALA A 21 -46.71 20.38 2.15
CA ALA A 21 -46.76 19.06 1.55
C ALA A 21 -45.41 18.73 0.89
N GLN A 22 -44.84 17.57 1.20
CA GLN A 22 -43.57 17.11 0.63
C GLN A 22 -43.75 16.83 -0.86
N ALA A 23 -43.20 17.72 -1.69
CA ALA A 23 -43.11 17.55 -3.14
C ALA A 23 -42.11 16.42 -3.51
N ALA A 24 -42.27 15.83 -4.70
CA ALA A 24 -41.32 14.87 -5.22
C ALA A 24 -39.91 15.50 -5.40
N PRO A 25 -38.81 14.79 -5.09
CA PRO A 25 -37.46 15.39 -5.08
C PRO A 25 -37.01 15.96 -6.43
N CYS A 26 -37.49 15.38 -7.54
CA CYS A 26 -37.10 15.75 -8.91
C CYS A 26 -38.16 16.56 -9.67
N ALA A 27 -39.39 16.69 -9.16
CA ALA A 27 -40.49 17.33 -9.88
C ALA A 27 -41.46 18.04 -8.94
N GLY A 28 -41.92 19.24 -9.33
CA GLY A 28 -42.89 20.04 -8.58
C GLY A 28 -42.28 21.29 -7.91
N ALA A 29 -43.15 22.14 -7.36
CA ALA A 29 -42.72 23.35 -6.66
C ALA A 29 -42.02 22.97 -5.34
N GLY A 30 -40.71 23.24 -5.26
CA GLY A 30 -39.86 22.82 -4.14
C GLY A 30 -38.85 21.72 -4.48
N SER A 31 -38.80 21.24 -5.72
CA SER A 31 -37.76 20.31 -6.17
C SER A 31 -36.36 20.95 -6.07
N ASN A 32 -35.39 20.18 -5.57
CA ASN A 32 -34.00 20.62 -5.40
C ASN A 32 -33.08 19.67 -6.19
N PRO A 33 -32.19 20.18 -7.06
CA PRO A 33 -31.27 19.35 -7.85
C PRO A 33 -30.40 18.41 -6.99
N VAL A 34 -29.98 18.84 -5.79
CA VAL A 34 -29.18 18.00 -4.89
C VAL A 34 -30.01 16.83 -4.33
N SER A 35 -31.26 17.09 -3.94
CA SER A 35 -32.18 16.07 -3.44
C SER A 35 -32.60 15.10 -4.54
N CYS A 36 -32.81 15.60 -5.76
CA CYS A 36 -33.10 14.78 -6.93
C CYS A 36 -31.94 13.84 -7.27
N GLN A 37 -30.72 14.38 -7.37
CA GLN A 37 -29.52 13.61 -7.70
C GLN A 37 -29.26 12.49 -6.69
N ARG A 38 -29.52 12.78 -5.40
CA ARG A 38 -29.38 11.81 -4.32
C ARG A 38 -30.47 10.73 -4.35
N CYS A 39 -31.72 11.10 -4.67
CA CYS A 39 -32.80 10.13 -4.87
C CYS A 39 -32.48 9.20 -6.05
N MET A 40 -32.06 9.76 -7.18
CA MET A 40 -31.69 8.99 -8.38
C MET A 40 -30.48 8.09 -8.14
N PHE A 41 -29.48 8.54 -7.35
CA PHE A 41 -28.35 7.70 -6.94
C PHE A 41 -28.83 6.44 -6.22
N TYR A 42 -29.75 6.56 -5.26
CA TYR A 42 -30.26 5.40 -4.52
C TYR A 42 -31.15 4.48 -5.36
N VAL A 43 -31.97 5.03 -6.25
CA VAL A 43 -32.74 4.22 -7.21
C VAL A 43 -31.81 3.41 -8.11
N ASN A 44 -30.72 4.02 -8.60
CA ASN A 44 -29.75 3.34 -9.46
C ASN A 44 -28.88 2.34 -8.70
N ALA A 45 -28.45 2.67 -7.48
CA ALA A 45 -27.58 1.81 -6.67
C ALA A 45 -28.31 0.57 -6.12
N TYR A 46 -29.62 0.68 -5.85
CA TYR A 46 -30.40 -0.38 -5.20
C TYR A 46 -31.54 -0.93 -6.07
N HIS A 47 -31.65 -0.50 -7.33
CA HIS A 47 -32.67 -0.94 -8.30
C HIS A 47 -34.12 -0.87 -7.75
N THR A 48 -34.44 0.17 -6.98
CA THR A 48 -35.78 0.37 -6.42
C THR A 48 -36.73 1.03 -7.42
N ALA A 49 -38.04 1.01 -7.16
CA ALA A 49 -39.02 1.68 -8.00
C ALA A 49 -38.76 3.21 -8.03
N ASN A 50 -38.80 3.82 -9.22
CA ASN A 50 -38.48 5.24 -9.41
C ASN A 50 -39.61 6.14 -8.91
N VAL A 51 -39.63 6.39 -7.60
CA VAL A 51 -40.54 7.34 -6.93
C VAL A 51 -40.02 8.78 -6.96
N CYS A 52 -38.81 9.02 -7.49
CA CYS A 52 -38.18 10.33 -7.46
C CYS A 52 -38.92 11.38 -8.31
N ASN A 53 -39.71 10.93 -9.28
CA ASN A 53 -40.45 11.77 -10.23
C ASN A 53 -41.98 11.76 -10.04
N GLU A 54 -42.51 10.99 -9.08
CA GLU A 54 -43.96 10.83 -8.95
C GLU A 54 -44.56 11.86 -7.97
N ASP A 55 -45.18 12.92 -8.51
CA ASP A 55 -45.99 13.86 -7.74
C ASP A 55 -47.43 13.33 -7.65
N LYS A 56 -47.67 12.29 -6.84
CA LYS A 56 -49.01 11.69 -6.70
C LYS A 56 -49.89 12.55 -5.81
N ARG A 57 -50.58 13.52 -6.42
CA ARG A 57 -51.76 14.15 -5.81
C ARG A 57 -52.87 13.12 -5.62
N GLY A 58 -53.31 12.96 -4.37
CA GLY A 58 -54.63 12.41 -4.04
C GLY A 58 -54.69 10.91 -3.78
N VAL A 59 -54.31 10.49 -2.58
CA VAL A 59 -54.99 9.36 -1.90
C VAL A 59 -55.17 9.75 -0.43
N GLN A 60 -56.39 10.09 -0.07
CA GLN A 60 -56.82 10.42 1.28
C GLN A 60 -57.01 9.10 2.04
N GLY A 61 -56.12 8.80 3.00
CA GLY A 61 -56.27 7.64 3.89
C GLY A 61 -57.49 7.81 4.81
N PRO A 62 -58.11 6.71 5.27
CA PRO A 62 -59.36 6.78 6.03
C PRO A 62 -59.16 7.45 7.40
N ALA A 63 -60.24 8.06 7.90
CA ALA A 63 -60.25 8.86 9.12
C ALA A 63 -59.86 8.07 10.37
N SER A 64 -58.94 8.64 11.15
CA SER A 64 -58.41 8.06 12.38
C SER A 64 -59.37 8.29 13.56
N ASN A 65 -59.87 7.20 14.16
CA ASN A 65 -60.53 7.21 15.46
C ASN A 65 -59.45 6.98 16.54
N ALA A 66 -58.95 8.06 17.14
CA ALA A 66 -57.96 7.96 18.21
C ALA A 66 -58.62 7.68 19.57
N PRO A 67 -58.04 6.78 20.39
CA PRO A 67 -58.16 6.85 21.84
C PRO A 67 -56.79 7.18 22.48
N THR A 68 -56.76 8.31 23.21
CA THR A 68 -55.93 8.69 24.38
C THR A 68 -54.39 8.53 24.38
N PRO A 69 -53.65 9.42 25.09
CA PRO A 69 -52.19 9.48 25.02
C PRO A 69 -51.53 8.32 25.78
N VAL A 70 -50.59 7.64 25.11
CA VAL A 70 -49.70 6.65 25.72
C VAL A 70 -48.58 7.39 26.48
N PRO A 71 -48.11 6.91 27.66
CA PRO A 71 -47.09 7.60 28.44
C PRO A 71 -45.77 7.75 27.68
N GLN A 72 -45.14 8.93 27.76
CA GLN A 72 -43.86 9.21 27.11
C GLN A 72 -42.75 8.32 27.70
N VAL A 73 -42.27 7.37 26.90
CA VAL A 73 -41.01 6.67 27.17
C VAL A 73 -39.86 7.61 26.78
N PRO A 74 -38.84 7.83 27.63
CA PRO A 74 -37.68 8.65 27.27
C PRO A 74 -36.94 8.03 26.09
N ILE A 75 -36.84 8.79 24.99
CA ILE A 75 -36.05 8.38 23.83
C ILE A 75 -34.57 8.44 24.25
N PRO A 76 -33.80 7.33 24.17
CA PRO A 76 -32.37 7.38 24.42
C PRO A 76 -31.71 8.33 23.42
N ALA A 77 -30.84 9.20 23.90
CA ALA A 77 -30.08 10.11 23.07
C ALA A 77 -29.32 9.31 22.01
N TYR A 78 -29.59 9.59 20.74
CA TYR A 78 -28.87 8.99 19.63
C TYR A 78 -27.44 9.54 19.64
N GLU A 79 -26.50 8.74 20.12
CA GLU A 79 -25.07 9.00 19.91
C GLU A 79 -24.77 8.66 18.44
N PRO A 80 -24.31 9.62 17.63
CA PRO A 80 -23.97 9.35 16.25
C PRO A 80 -22.93 8.23 16.21
N PRO A 81 -23.03 7.27 15.27
CA PRO A 81 -21.99 6.27 15.09
C PRO A 81 -20.64 7.00 14.91
N PRO A 82 -19.56 6.46 15.49
CA PRO A 82 -18.24 7.07 15.35
C PRO A 82 -17.96 7.29 13.88
N LEU A 83 -17.51 8.50 13.56
CA LEU A 83 -17.14 8.87 12.19
C LEU A 83 -16.23 7.77 11.63
N PRO A 84 -16.49 7.27 10.40
CA PRO A 84 -15.55 6.35 9.77
C PRO A 84 -14.17 7.01 9.76
N PRO A 85 -13.07 6.23 9.91
CA PRO A 85 -11.73 6.77 9.86
C PRO A 85 -11.59 7.62 8.58
N PRO A 86 -10.87 8.75 8.65
CA PRO A 86 -10.74 9.65 7.51
C PRO A 86 -10.27 8.84 6.30
N VAL A 87 -10.93 9.06 5.15
CA VAL A 87 -10.45 8.60 3.85
C VAL A 87 -8.98 9.00 3.78
N GLN A 88 -8.08 8.01 3.80
CA GLN A 88 -6.65 8.24 3.82
C GLN A 88 -6.32 9.17 2.65
N GLN A 89 -5.77 10.34 2.97
CA GLN A 89 -5.30 11.28 1.97
C GLN A 89 -4.34 10.53 1.04
N PRO A 90 -4.33 10.82 -0.28
CA PRO A 90 -3.34 10.24 -1.18
C PRO A 90 -1.97 10.46 -0.55
N VAL A 91 -1.21 9.37 -0.38
CA VAL A 91 0.15 9.43 0.12
C VAL A 91 0.92 10.43 -0.74
N VAL A 92 1.26 11.59 -0.19
CA VAL A 92 2.09 12.56 -0.92
C VAL A 92 3.52 12.10 -0.75
N LEU A 93 4.14 11.66 -1.83
CA LEU A 93 5.57 11.40 -1.84
C LEU A 93 6.32 12.74 -1.87
N PRO A 94 7.50 12.84 -1.25
CA PRO A 94 8.37 13.97 -1.52
C PRO A 94 8.65 14.00 -3.03
N PRO A 95 8.66 15.17 -3.67
CA PRO A 95 9.12 15.25 -5.05
C PRO A 95 10.56 14.71 -5.10
N PRO A 96 10.93 13.94 -6.13
CA PRO A 96 12.33 13.58 -6.35
C PRO A 96 13.13 14.89 -6.36
N ASN A 97 14.06 15.05 -5.42
CA ASN A 97 14.89 16.24 -5.16
C ASN A 97 14.48 17.53 -5.93
N ALA A 98 13.37 18.15 -5.52
CA ALA A 98 13.00 19.48 -6.01
C ALA A 98 13.93 20.53 -5.38
N GLY A 99 15.10 20.75 -5.98
CA GLY A 99 15.84 22.00 -5.89
C GLY A 99 16.46 22.38 -4.54
N GLN A 100 16.63 21.46 -3.59
CA GLN A 100 17.43 21.75 -2.39
C GLN A 100 18.89 21.37 -2.62
N ASN A 101 19.73 22.39 -2.85
CA ASN A 101 21.19 22.31 -2.91
C ASN A 101 21.87 21.86 -1.59
N THR A 102 21.11 21.32 -0.64
CA THR A 102 21.59 20.76 0.62
C THR A 102 20.58 19.73 1.14
N VAL A 103 20.29 18.67 0.38
CA VAL A 103 19.77 17.46 1.02
C VAL A 103 20.95 16.89 1.80
N PRO A 104 20.87 16.72 3.14
CA PRO A 104 21.91 15.95 3.83
C PRO A 104 21.99 14.61 3.12
N VAL A 105 23.19 14.19 2.71
CA VAL A 105 23.38 12.86 2.15
C VAL A 105 22.90 11.87 3.22
N LEU A 106 21.68 11.37 3.04
CA LEU A 106 21.05 10.44 3.95
C LEU A 106 21.77 9.12 3.78
N GLU A 107 22.76 8.89 4.63
CA GLU A 107 23.62 7.72 4.57
C GLU A 107 23.19 6.70 5.60
N ILE A 108 22.66 5.57 5.14
CA ILE A 108 22.44 4.39 5.97
C ILE A 108 23.81 3.72 6.16
N ASN A 109 24.15 3.38 7.40
CA ASN A 109 25.37 2.63 7.71
C ASN A 109 25.01 1.17 7.99
N PRO A 110 24.85 0.31 6.96
CA PRO A 110 24.48 -1.09 7.16
C PRO A 110 25.54 -1.84 7.97
N PRO A 111 25.15 -2.92 8.67
CA PRO A 111 26.11 -3.79 9.33
C PRO A 111 27.13 -4.30 8.31
N GLY A 112 28.40 -4.45 8.74
CA GLY A 112 29.42 -5.06 7.88
C GLY A 112 29.05 -6.50 7.50
N PRO A 113 29.66 -7.08 6.44
CA PRO A 113 29.35 -8.43 5.96
C PRO A 113 29.46 -9.53 7.02
N ASP A 114 30.34 -9.32 8.01
CA ASP A 114 30.62 -10.26 9.11
C ASP A 114 29.76 -10.02 10.36
N ALA A 115 28.83 -9.06 10.33
CA ALA A 115 27.95 -8.78 11.46
C ALA A 115 26.94 -9.93 11.66
N PRO A 116 26.69 -10.36 12.90
CA PRO A 116 25.72 -11.42 13.16
C PRO A 116 24.30 -10.98 12.77
N ARG A 117 23.69 -11.71 11.84
CA ARG A 117 22.32 -11.50 11.35
C ARG A 117 21.33 -12.25 12.25
N ASN A 118 20.78 -11.54 13.23
CA ASN A 118 19.84 -12.11 14.19
C ASN A 118 18.38 -11.74 13.89
N ALA A 119 18.12 -10.89 12.89
CA ALA A 119 16.78 -10.45 12.53
C ALA A 119 16.18 -11.37 11.44
N PRO A 120 14.88 -11.71 11.49
CA PRO A 120 14.18 -12.39 10.41
C PRO A 120 14.25 -11.59 9.10
N VAL A 121 14.50 -12.27 7.99
CA VAL A 121 14.68 -11.65 6.67
C VAL A 121 13.33 -11.49 5.97
N VAL A 122 13.01 -10.27 5.54
CA VAL A 122 11.86 -9.97 4.69
C VAL A 122 12.08 -10.65 3.33
N ALA A 123 11.17 -11.53 2.93
CA ALA A 123 11.26 -12.13 1.61
C ALA A 123 11.16 -11.04 0.51
N PRO A 124 12.05 -11.04 -0.50
CA PRO A 124 11.98 -10.10 -1.62
C PRO A 124 10.82 -10.46 -2.57
N PRO A 125 10.19 -9.48 -3.23
CA PRO A 125 9.11 -9.72 -4.18
C PRO A 125 9.58 -10.63 -5.30
N ARG A 126 8.67 -11.45 -5.81
CA ARG A 126 8.97 -12.29 -6.98
C ARG A 126 9.00 -11.41 -8.23
N GLY A 127 9.98 -11.62 -9.10
CA GLY A 127 10.03 -11.01 -10.43
C GLY A 127 8.76 -11.30 -11.24
N LEU A 128 8.46 -10.42 -12.19
CA LEU A 128 7.38 -10.58 -13.13
C LEU A 128 7.86 -11.37 -14.35
N ASP A 129 7.48 -12.63 -14.46
CA ASP A 129 7.96 -13.50 -15.54
C ASP A 129 7.50 -13.04 -16.94
N ALA A 130 8.43 -13.04 -17.91
CA ALA A 130 8.12 -12.89 -19.34
C ALA A 130 9.02 -13.79 -20.20
N PRO A 131 8.57 -14.22 -21.39
CA PRO A 131 9.40 -15.02 -22.30
C PRO A 131 10.66 -14.26 -22.73
N SER A 132 11.82 -14.93 -22.72
CA SER A 132 13.11 -14.32 -23.10
C SER A 132 13.10 -13.69 -24.50
N VAL A 133 12.42 -14.33 -25.46
CA VAL A 133 12.23 -13.78 -26.81
C VAL A 133 11.42 -12.48 -26.81
N ALA A 134 10.42 -12.36 -25.95
CA ALA A 134 9.60 -11.16 -25.83
C ALA A 134 10.35 -10.03 -25.12
N ILE A 135 11.19 -10.36 -24.14
CA ILE A 135 12.13 -9.44 -23.49
C ILE A 135 13.08 -8.84 -24.54
N ALA A 136 13.74 -9.69 -25.33
CA ALA A 136 14.64 -9.24 -26.39
C ALA A 136 13.91 -8.37 -27.43
N ALA A 137 12.70 -8.78 -27.85
CA ALA A 137 11.91 -8.03 -28.82
C ALA A 137 11.47 -6.66 -28.30
N ALA A 138 10.95 -6.58 -27.05
CA ALA A 138 10.56 -5.32 -26.44
C ALA A 138 11.76 -4.40 -26.23
N LYS A 139 12.92 -4.95 -25.81
CA LYS A 139 14.16 -4.18 -25.67
C LYS A 139 14.66 -3.62 -27.02
N ALA A 140 14.45 -4.34 -28.11
CA ALA A 140 14.81 -3.90 -29.47
C ALA A 140 13.74 -3.02 -30.15
N ALA A 141 12.57 -2.83 -29.53
CA ALA A 141 11.46 -2.10 -30.14
C ALA A 141 11.83 -0.63 -30.44
N PRO A 142 11.17 -0.02 -31.44
CA PRO A 142 11.32 1.42 -31.71
C PRO A 142 11.06 2.23 -30.43
N VAL A 143 11.96 3.18 -30.15
CA VAL A 143 11.87 4.02 -28.97
C VAL A 143 10.85 5.14 -29.19
N THR A 144 9.89 5.26 -28.28
CA THR A 144 9.13 6.50 -28.09
C THR A 144 9.74 7.32 -26.96
N ARG A 145 9.62 8.65 -27.02
CA ARG A 145 10.01 9.54 -25.91
C ARG A 145 8.78 10.04 -25.17
N ALA A 146 8.89 10.18 -23.85
CA ALA A 146 7.86 10.77 -23.03
C ALA A 146 8.43 11.73 -21.98
N ASP A 147 7.75 12.85 -21.77
CA ASP A 147 7.90 13.66 -20.58
C ASP A 147 7.24 12.93 -19.41
N PRO A 148 7.98 12.54 -18.35
CA PRO A 148 7.40 11.86 -17.21
C PRO A 148 6.41 12.72 -16.42
N ALA A 149 6.46 14.05 -16.52
CA ALA A 149 5.47 14.95 -15.92
C ALA A 149 4.18 15.08 -16.74
N ASN A 150 4.22 14.73 -18.03
CA ASN A 150 3.07 14.79 -18.95
C ASN A 150 3.07 13.57 -19.89
N PRO A 151 2.92 12.36 -19.34
CA PRO A 151 3.11 11.14 -20.11
C PRO A 151 1.97 10.87 -21.11
N PRO A 152 2.21 10.04 -22.15
CA PRO A 152 1.14 9.52 -23.00
C PRO A 152 0.04 8.84 -22.19
N LYS A 153 -1.20 9.29 -22.42
CA LYS A 153 -2.39 8.72 -21.80
C LYS A 153 -2.82 7.44 -22.52
N PRO A 154 -3.51 6.51 -21.82
CA PRO A 154 -4.09 5.36 -22.47
C PRO A 154 -5.15 5.79 -23.51
N PRO A 155 -5.35 5.04 -24.61
CA PRO A 155 -6.37 5.36 -25.61
C PRO A 155 -7.79 5.39 -25.04
N THR A 156 -8.03 4.58 -24.01
CA THR A 156 -9.27 4.55 -23.23
C THR A 156 -8.94 5.01 -21.83
N GLU A 157 -9.75 5.89 -21.25
CA GLU A 157 -9.59 6.29 -19.86
C GLU A 157 -9.79 5.09 -18.94
N VAL A 158 -8.83 4.88 -18.04
CA VAL A 158 -8.85 3.77 -17.07
C VAL A 158 -8.77 4.37 -15.68
N ASP A 159 -9.67 3.97 -14.79
CA ASP A 159 -9.48 4.19 -13.36
C ASP A 159 -8.39 3.21 -12.87
N PHE A 160 -7.21 3.75 -12.63
CA PHE A 160 -6.05 2.99 -12.17
C PHE A 160 -6.34 2.18 -10.90
N ASN A 161 -7.01 2.78 -9.91
CA ASN A 161 -7.29 2.09 -8.65
C ASN A 161 -8.28 0.95 -8.89
N GLN A 162 -9.30 1.19 -9.70
CA GLN A 162 -10.25 0.15 -10.09
C GLN A 162 -9.56 -0.98 -10.86
N GLN A 163 -8.61 -0.67 -11.75
CA GLN A 163 -7.86 -1.69 -12.49
C GLN A 163 -7.02 -2.56 -11.54
N VAL A 164 -6.33 -1.96 -10.57
CA VAL A 164 -5.62 -2.71 -9.53
C VAL A 164 -6.58 -3.61 -8.75
N GLN A 165 -7.73 -3.08 -8.32
CA GLN A 165 -8.74 -3.87 -7.62
C GLN A 165 -9.28 -5.02 -8.48
N ASN A 166 -9.47 -4.81 -9.79
CA ASN A 166 -9.92 -5.87 -10.70
C ASN A 166 -8.92 -7.02 -10.76
N VAL A 167 -7.62 -6.73 -10.87
CA VAL A 167 -6.57 -7.77 -10.87
C VAL A 167 -6.53 -8.51 -9.54
N VAL A 168 -6.61 -7.77 -8.43
CA VAL A 168 -6.60 -8.33 -7.06
C VAL A 168 -7.81 -9.24 -6.82
N ASN A 169 -9.01 -8.80 -7.22
CA ASN A 169 -10.24 -9.56 -7.06
C ASN A 169 -10.32 -10.77 -8.00
N ALA A 170 -9.73 -10.69 -9.19
CA ALA A 170 -9.66 -11.80 -10.12
C ALA A 170 -8.75 -12.94 -9.63
N HIS A 171 -7.86 -12.67 -8.65
CA HIS A 171 -7.06 -13.68 -7.93
C HIS A 171 -6.38 -14.73 -8.82
N ARG A 172 -5.92 -14.31 -10.01
CA ARG A 172 -5.06 -15.18 -10.83
C ARG A 172 -3.70 -15.27 -10.12
N GLN A 173 -2.96 -16.36 -10.29
CA GLN A 173 -1.67 -16.68 -9.61
C GLN A 173 -0.54 -15.63 -9.80
N ASN A 174 -0.87 -14.46 -10.33
CA ASN A 174 -0.02 -13.36 -10.73
C ASN A 174 0.21 -12.33 -9.62
N VAL A 175 -0.61 -12.31 -8.55
CA VAL A 175 -0.48 -11.38 -7.42
C VAL A 175 -0.44 -12.13 -6.09
N ASP A 176 0.46 -11.72 -5.19
CA ASP A 176 0.53 -12.24 -3.83
C ASP A 176 -0.33 -11.35 -2.92
N ILE A 177 -1.24 -11.95 -2.16
CA ILE A 177 -2.15 -11.22 -1.27
C ILE A 177 -1.92 -11.68 0.15
N LEU A 178 -1.56 -10.72 1.00
CA LEU A 178 -1.27 -10.94 2.41
C LEU A 178 -2.38 -10.33 3.25
N LYS A 179 -2.81 -11.03 4.30
CA LYS A 179 -3.80 -10.52 5.25
C LYS A 179 -3.07 -10.08 6.51
N ILE A 180 -3.28 -8.83 6.93
CA ILE A 180 -2.80 -8.26 8.19
C ILE A 180 -4.02 -7.72 8.91
N ASP A 181 -4.29 -8.23 10.11
CA ASP A 181 -5.53 -7.99 10.82
C ASP A 181 -6.73 -8.25 9.89
N GLU A 182 -7.66 -7.31 9.75
CA GLU A 182 -8.79 -7.43 8.81
C GLU A 182 -8.53 -6.85 7.41
N HIS A 183 -7.32 -6.37 7.15
CA HIS A 183 -6.96 -5.73 5.88
C HIS A 183 -6.20 -6.69 4.96
N ARG A 184 -6.48 -6.54 3.66
CA ARG A 184 -5.81 -7.29 2.59
C ARG A 184 -4.84 -6.37 1.87
N PHE A 185 -3.57 -6.75 1.88
CA PHE A 185 -2.50 -6.05 1.21
C PHE A 185 -2.06 -6.81 -0.03
N VAL A 186 -1.79 -6.04 -1.09
CA VAL A 186 -1.28 -6.57 -2.34
C VAL A 186 0.23 -6.47 -2.31
N ARG A 187 0.89 -7.59 -2.53
CA ARG A 187 2.32 -7.64 -2.78
C ARG A 187 2.55 -7.76 -4.29
N PRO A 188 2.92 -6.65 -4.95
CA PRO A 188 3.16 -6.65 -6.39
C PRO A 188 4.35 -7.53 -6.76
N ARG A 189 4.38 -7.97 -8.02
CA ARG A 189 5.60 -8.54 -8.61
C ARG A 189 6.64 -7.46 -8.85
N HIS A 190 7.92 -7.80 -8.83
CA HIS A 190 8.97 -6.86 -9.23
C HIS A 190 8.98 -6.68 -10.75
N TRP A 191 9.06 -5.44 -11.21
CA TRP A 191 9.20 -5.09 -12.62
C TRP A 191 10.68 -4.96 -12.99
N ASP A 192 11.22 -6.00 -13.61
CA ASP A 192 12.63 -6.05 -14.05
C ASP A 192 12.90 -5.27 -15.35
N TYR A 193 11.86 -4.77 -16.01
CA TYR A 193 11.96 -4.27 -17.39
C TYR A 193 12.23 -2.77 -17.47
N VAL A 194 13.33 -2.37 -16.85
CA VAL A 194 13.90 -1.02 -16.87
C VAL A 194 15.34 -1.10 -17.39
N ASP A 195 15.69 -0.20 -18.30
CA ASP A 195 17.05 0.00 -18.80
C ASP A 195 17.37 1.51 -18.82
N TYR A 196 18.53 1.89 -19.34
CA TYR A 196 18.93 3.28 -19.52
C TYR A 196 19.49 3.47 -20.92
N ASP A 197 19.25 4.64 -21.52
CA ASP A 197 19.98 4.97 -22.74
C ASP A 197 21.42 5.35 -22.38
N ASP A 198 22.41 4.63 -22.90
CA ASP A 198 23.79 4.73 -22.40
C ASP A 198 24.39 6.13 -22.51
N ALA A 199 24.02 6.87 -23.57
CA ALA A 199 24.55 8.20 -23.83
C ALA A 199 23.98 9.29 -22.90
N TYR A 200 22.70 9.20 -22.53
CA TYR A 200 22.02 10.25 -21.78
C TYR A 200 21.63 9.83 -20.36
N ARG A 201 21.72 8.53 -20.04
CA ARG A 201 21.34 7.92 -18.77
C ARG A 201 19.89 8.19 -18.38
N ARG A 202 19.01 8.27 -19.38
CA ARG A 202 17.56 8.40 -19.21
C ARG A 202 16.93 7.03 -19.01
N PRO A 203 15.99 6.90 -18.05
CA PRO A 203 15.25 5.66 -17.86
C PRO A 203 14.54 5.21 -19.14
N THR A 204 14.61 3.93 -19.42
CA THR A 204 13.97 3.28 -20.56
C THR A 204 13.10 2.14 -20.05
N LEU A 205 11.78 2.32 -20.08
CA LEU A 205 10.82 1.27 -19.75
C LEU A 205 10.52 0.46 -21.02
N TYR A 206 10.47 -0.87 -20.91
CA TYR A 206 10.05 -1.74 -22.01
C TYR A 206 9.07 -2.79 -21.51
N ASN A 207 8.06 -3.11 -22.30
CA ASN A 207 6.97 -4.01 -21.90
C ASN A 207 7.03 -5.32 -22.68
N PRO A 208 7.59 -6.40 -22.12
CA PRO A 208 7.65 -7.70 -22.80
C PRO A 208 6.35 -8.49 -22.72
N LEU A 209 5.33 -7.99 -22.02
CA LEU A 209 4.06 -8.68 -21.85
C LEU A 209 3.20 -8.58 -23.11
N ASN A 210 2.23 -9.48 -23.22
CA ASN A 210 1.26 -9.51 -24.32
C ASN A 210 0.08 -8.53 -24.12
N GLN A 211 0.09 -7.74 -23.04
CA GLN A 211 -0.90 -6.72 -22.70
C GLN A 211 -0.22 -5.36 -22.48
N ALA A 212 -0.98 -4.28 -22.61
CA ALA A 212 -0.49 -2.96 -22.24
C ALA A 212 -0.42 -2.81 -20.72
N MET A 213 0.46 -1.93 -20.26
CA MET A 213 0.65 -1.61 -18.84
C MET A 213 0.51 -0.10 -18.63
N THR A 214 -0.15 0.28 -17.54
CA THR A 214 -0.21 1.67 -17.06
C THR A 214 0.64 1.76 -15.82
N PHE A 215 1.56 2.72 -15.76
CA PHE A 215 2.47 2.95 -14.64
C PHE A 215 2.03 4.18 -13.88
N ARG A 216 1.84 4.07 -12.57
CA ARG A 216 1.59 5.19 -11.67
C ARG A 216 2.81 5.48 -10.84
N TYR A 217 3.27 6.72 -10.86
CA TYR A 217 4.42 7.20 -10.08
C TYR A 217 4.23 8.66 -9.68
N PHE A 218 4.94 9.12 -8.67
CA PHE A 218 4.92 10.52 -8.26
C PHE A 218 6.10 11.26 -8.89
N TYR A 219 5.81 12.29 -9.68
CA TYR A 219 6.83 13.07 -10.36
C TYR A 219 6.37 14.52 -10.49
N ASN A 220 7.28 15.46 -10.23
CA ASN A 220 7.00 16.90 -10.28
C ASN A 220 5.78 17.33 -9.43
N GLY A 221 5.65 16.80 -8.22
CA GLY A 221 4.60 17.19 -7.27
C GLY A 221 3.22 16.56 -7.50
N ALA A 222 3.07 15.66 -8.47
CA ALA A 222 1.81 14.99 -8.75
C ALA A 222 1.98 13.51 -9.11
N TYR A 223 0.92 12.73 -8.90
CA TYR A 223 0.83 11.37 -9.45
C TYR A 223 0.57 11.42 -10.95
N GLN A 224 1.43 10.76 -11.70
CA GLN A 224 1.37 10.62 -13.15
C GLN A 224 0.97 9.20 -13.52
N GLN A 225 0.35 9.05 -14.69
CA GLN A 225 -0.02 7.76 -15.25
C GLN A 225 0.51 7.62 -16.67
N LEU A 226 1.49 6.73 -16.85
CA LEU A 226 2.16 6.48 -18.11
C LEU A 226 1.63 5.21 -18.76
N TYR A 227 1.12 5.32 -19.98
CA TYR A 227 0.70 4.16 -20.76
C TYR A 227 1.84 3.61 -21.63
N LEU A 228 2.13 2.32 -21.47
CA LEU A 228 3.14 1.58 -22.25
C LEU A 228 2.47 0.41 -23.00
N PRO A 229 2.36 0.47 -24.33
CA PRO A 229 1.78 -0.61 -25.12
C PRO A 229 2.55 -1.94 -24.97
N ARG A 230 1.88 -3.05 -25.30
CA ARG A 230 2.53 -4.38 -25.39
C ARG A 230 3.71 -4.35 -26.37
N GLY A 231 4.83 -4.96 -26.01
CA GLY A 231 6.03 -5.06 -26.85
C GLY A 231 6.70 -3.72 -27.17
N ALA A 232 6.32 -2.63 -26.52
CA ALA A 232 6.87 -1.29 -26.77
C ALA A 232 8.01 -0.95 -25.82
N ARG A 233 8.79 0.06 -26.21
CA ARG A 233 9.87 0.66 -25.41
C ARG A 233 9.77 2.17 -25.41
N MET A 234 9.97 2.77 -24.25
CA MET A 234 9.84 4.20 -24.04
C MET A 234 10.97 4.75 -23.18
N VAL A 235 11.62 5.80 -23.67
CA VAL A 235 12.60 6.59 -22.93
C VAL A 235 11.87 7.73 -22.22
N LEU A 236 12.14 7.89 -20.93
CA LEU A 236 11.59 8.95 -20.10
C LEU A 236 12.59 10.10 -20.01
N ASP A 237 12.17 11.31 -20.36
CA ASP A 237 12.95 12.54 -20.18
C ASP A 237 12.94 13.01 -18.72
N ALA A 238 13.33 12.10 -17.81
CA ALA A 238 13.37 12.29 -16.38
C ALA A 238 14.65 13.01 -15.94
N ALA A 239 14.66 14.34 -16.06
CA ALA A 239 15.81 15.18 -15.68
C ALA A 239 16.03 15.32 -14.16
N THR A 240 15.02 15.03 -13.34
CA THR A 240 15.12 15.21 -11.90
C THR A 240 15.85 14.02 -11.27
N VAL A 241 16.97 14.29 -10.59
CA VAL A 241 17.79 13.25 -9.94
C VAL A 241 17.04 12.65 -8.75
N GLY A 242 16.89 11.33 -8.74
CA GLY A 242 16.29 10.62 -7.62
C GLY A 242 15.64 9.30 -8.02
N VAL A 243 15.39 8.46 -7.03
CA VAL A 243 14.63 7.21 -7.18
C VAL A 243 13.16 7.56 -7.30
N VAL A 244 12.50 7.05 -8.34
CA VAL A 244 11.06 7.23 -8.60
C VAL A 244 10.39 5.87 -8.57
N PRO A 245 9.76 5.51 -7.43
CA PRO A 245 8.97 4.29 -7.31
C PRO A 245 7.71 4.37 -8.18
N PHE A 246 7.31 3.23 -8.73
CA PHE A 246 6.08 3.10 -9.51
C PHE A 246 5.32 1.83 -9.18
N THR A 247 4.01 1.86 -9.45
CA THR A 247 3.18 0.67 -9.61
C THR A 247 2.75 0.56 -11.06
N ALA A 248 2.93 -0.61 -11.68
CA ALA A 248 2.45 -0.94 -13.01
C ALA A 248 1.23 -1.88 -12.93
N VAL A 249 0.19 -1.59 -13.69
CA VAL A 249 -1.02 -2.41 -13.76
C VAL A 249 -1.43 -2.66 -15.22
N GLY A 250 -1.86 -3.87 -15.50
CA GLY A 250 -2.56 -4.22 -16.74
C GLY A 250 -3.76 -5.11 -16.42
N ASP A 251 -4.27 -5.85 -17.40
CA ASP A 251 -5.49 -6.64 -17.21
C ASP A 251 -5.30 -7.82 -16.24
N SER A 252 -4.10 -8.40 -16.22
CA SER A 252 -3.79 -9.61 -15.43
C SER A 252 -2.64 -9.46 -14.42
N TYR A 253 -1.99 -8.29 -14.34
CA TYR A 253 -0.76 -8.12 -13.57
C TYR A 253 -0.78 -6.81 -12.77
N VAL A 254 -0.26 -6.89 -11.55
CA VAL A 254 0.18 -5.74 -10.75
C VAL A 254 1.66 -5.97 -10.43
N ALA A 255 2.48 -4.98 -10.76
CA ALA A 255 3.91 -5.00 -10.52
C ALA A 255 4.37 -3.65 -9.93
N SER A 256 5.55 -3.64 -9.35
CA SER A 256 6.20 -2.45 -8.80
C SER A 256 7.65 -2.45 -9.18
N GLY A 257 8.24 -1.27 -9.23
CA GLY A 257 9.66 -1.11 -9.41
C GLY A 257 10.03 0.34 -9.19
N SER A 258 11.22 0.69 -9.64
CA SER A 258 11.67 2.07 -9.65
C SER A 258 12.48 2.38 -10.90
N PHE A 259 12.58 3.67 -11.20
CA PHE A 259 13.61 4.17 -12.10
C PHE A 259 14.38 5.31 -11.43
N TYR A 260 15.59 5.56 -11.90
CA TYR A 260 16.42 6.65 -11.39
C TYR A 260 16.52 7.78 -12.41
N GLY A 261 16.02 8.95 -12.05
CA GLY A 261 16.10 10.14 -12.89
C GLY A 261 17.46 10.84 -12.83
N GLY A 262 17.58 11.95 -13.55
CA GLY A 262 18.81 12.74 -13.65
C GLY A 262 19.52 12.66 -15.00
N GLY A 263 18.89 12.02 -16.00
CA GLY A 263 19.45 11.91 -17.35
C GLY A 263 19.49 13.26 -18.06
N SER A 264 20.47 13.44 -18.95
CA SER A 264 20.58 14.65 -19.78
C SER A 264 19.47 14.69 -20.84
N LEU A 265 18.83 15.85 -20.99
CA LEU A 265 17.79 16.05 -21.99
C LEU A 265 18.40 16.65 -23.27
N PRO A 266 18.31 15.95 -24.42
CA PRO A 266 18.71 16.55 -25.68
C PRO A 266 17.78 17.72 -26.05
N LEU A 267 18.37 18.88 -26.31
CA LEU A 267 17.62 20.06 -26.76
C LEU A 267 17.08 19.84 -28.19
N ASN A 268 15.86 20.30 -28.45
CA ASN A 268 15.30 20.48 -29.80
C ASN A 268 15.37 19.24 -30.71
N GLY A 269 15.09 18.04 -30.19
CA GLY A 269 15.10 16.81 -31.00
C GLY A 269 16.48 16.38 -31.49
N TYR A 270 17.55 16.99 -30.96
CA TYR A 270 18.92 16.60 -31.23
C TYR A 270 19.17 15.15 -30.81
N ASN A 271 19.80 14.36 -31.68
CA ASN A 271 20.14 12.95 -31.43
C ASN A 271 21.66 12.71 -31.42
N GLY A 272 22.46 13.76 -31.21
CA GLY A 272 23.92 13.63 -31.13
C GLY A 272 24.38 13.08 -29.78
N PRO A 273 25.68 13.18 -29.45
CA PRO A 273 26.16 12.85 -28.10
C PRO A 273 25.64 13.86 -27.06
N PRO A 274 25.63 13.52 -25.76
CA PRO A 274 25.38 14.49 -24.70
C PRO A 274 26.41 15.63 -24.76
N PRO A 275 26.12 16.81 -24.17
CA PRO A 275 27.08 17.89 -24.04
C PRO A 275 28.42 17.40 -23.44
N PRO A 276 29.59 17.84 -23.92
CA PRO A 276 30.89 17.36 -23.42
C PRO A 276 31.13 17.57 -21.91
N ASP A 277 30.43 18.53 -21.33
CA ASP A 277 30.44 18.88 -19.91
C ASP A 277 29.41 18.11 -19.07
N TYR A 278 28.53 17.32 -19.71
CA TYR A 278 27.58 16.48 -19.01
C TYR A 278 28.31 15.38 -18.23
N LYS A 279 28.10 15.38 -16.92
CA LYS A 279 28.49 14.27 -16.05
C LYS A 279 27.22 13.52 -15.67
N PRO A 280 27.09 12.24 -16.04
CA PRO A 280 25.93 11.46 -15.64
C PRO A 280 25.82 11.41 -14.12
N PRO A 281 24.60 11.42 -13.56
CA PRO A 281 24.41 11.29 -12.13
C PRO A 281 24.99 9.95 -11.66
N ALA A 282 25.55 9.95 -10.45
CA ALA A 282 25.94 8.70 -9.81
C ALA A 282 24.71 7.76 -9.72
N PRO A 283 24.88 6.44 -9.94
CA PRO A 283 23.80 5.49 -9.74
C PRO A 283 23.16 5.65 -8.35
N PRO A 284 21.86 5.32 -8.20
CA PRO A 284 21.22 5.35 -6.90
C PRO A 284 22.00 4.44 -5.93
N LYS A 285 22.26 4.94 -4.73
CA LYS A 285 22.89 4.12 -3.69
C LYS A 285 21.86 3.12 -3.19
N LEU A 286 22.19 1.84 -3.32
CA LEU A 286 21.44 0.72 -2.78
C LEU A 286 22.16 0.23 -1.52
N TYR A 287 21.41 0.02 -0.45
CA TYR A 287 21.92 -0.47 0.82
C TYR A 287 21.42 -1.89 1.02
N ASP A 288 22.34 -2.82 1.25
CA ASP A 288 22.02 -4.23 1.36
C ASP A 288 21.89 -4.65 2.82
N ASN A 289 21.01 -5.63 3.08
CA ASN A 289 20.85 -6.30 4.37
C ASN A 289 20.63 -5.30 5.52
N VAL A 290 19.73 -4.35 5.31
CA VAL A 290 19.45 -3.28 6.26
C VAL A 290 18.52 -3.78 7.35
N VAL A 291 18.94 -3.63 8.60
CA VAL A 291 18.10 -3.95 9.76
C VAL A 291 17.14 -2.78 10.02
N VAL A 292 15.86 -3.11 9.97
CA VAL A 292 14.74 -2.19 10.13
C VAL A 292 14.04 -2.49 11.45
N SER A 293 13.87 -1.47 12.29
CA SER A 293 13.01 -1.53 13.46
C SER A 293 11.57 -1.16 13.08
N VAL A 294 10.61 -1.95 13.55
CA VAL A 294 9.16 -1.73 13.41
C VAL A 294 8.57 -1.52 14.81
N PRO A 295 8.57 -0.28 15.35
CA PRO A 295 8.21 -0.01 16.73
C PRO A 295 6.76 -0.37 17.07
N ALA A 296 5.84 -0.27 16.10
CA ALA A 296 4.44 -0.62 16.30
C ALA A 296 4.25 -2.11 16.66
N LYS A 297 5.18 -2.98 16.24
CA LYS A 297 5.19 -4.40 16.57
C LYS A 297 6.24 -4.77 17.62
N GLY A 298 7.15 -3.86 17.96
CA GLY A 298 8.27 -4.16 18.87
C GLY A 298 9.30 -5.11 18.28
N GLU A 299 9.37 -5.21 16.95
CA GLU A 299 10.17 -6.19 16.21
C GLU A 299 11.26 -5.53 15.38
N THR A 300 12.28 -6.31 15.00
CA THR A 300 13.26 -5.96 13.97
C THR A 300 13.24 -6.97 12.85
N VAL A 301 13.44 -6.50 11.63
CA VAL A 301 13.53 -7.34 10.42
C VAL A 301 14.72 -6.91 9.58
N GLU A 302 15.26 -7.82 8.79
CA GLU A 302 16.29 -7.52 7.79
C GLU A 302 15.62 -7.37 6.41
N VAL A 303 15.91 -6.28 5.72
CA VAL A 303 15.46 -6.02 4.34
C VAL A 303 16.63 -6.21 3.39
N GLY A 304 16.40 -6.92 2.28
CA GLY A 304 17.45 -7.27 1.33
C GLY A 304 18.10 -6.04 0.71
N HIS A 305 17.28 -5.12 0.17
CA HIS A 305 17.74 -3.90 -0.47
C HIS A 305 16.89 -2.69 -0.05
N VAL A 306 17.57 -1.57 0.22
CA VAL A 306 16.92 -0.30 0.55
C VAL A 306 17.47 0.80 -0.34
N ALA A 307 16.58 1.56 -0.96
CA ALA A 307 16.90 2.80 -1.64
C ALA A 307 16.24 3.98 -0.93
N VAL A 308 16.95 5.11 -0.79
CA VAL A 308 16.40 6.35 -0.25
C VAL A 308 15.65 7.08 -1.37
N VAL A 309 14.35 7.30 -1.17
CA VAL A 309 13.48 8.00 -2.14
C VAL A 309 13.54 9.50 -1.94
N GLY A 310 13.54 9.95 -0.69
CA GLY A 310 13.62 11.38 -0.39
C GLY A 310 13.46 11.70 1.09
N HIS A 311 13.63 12.98 1.39
CA HIS A 311 13.46 13.56 2.72
C HIS A 311 12.40 14.66 2.66
N ASP A 312 11.48 14.67 3.62
CA ASP A 312 10.48 15.70 3.82
C ASP A 312 10.51 16.18 5.26
N GLY A 313 11.24 17.28 5.49
CA GLY A 313 11.36 17.92 6.79
C GLY A 313 10.04 18.51 7.33
N SER A 314 8.99 18.61 6.51
CA SER A 314 7.66 19.05 6.95
C SER A 314 6.84 17.95 7.63
N GLN A 315 7.24 16.68 7.46
CA GLN A 315 6.61 15.55 8.14
C GLN A 315 6.91 15.57 9.64
N SER A 316 6.10 14.84 10.41
CA SER A 316 6.35 14.62 11.83
C SER A 316 7.75 14.02 12.07
N PRO A 317 8.42 14.38 13.18
CA PRO A 317 9.67 13.76 13.57
C PRO A 317 9.57 12.22 13.58
N GLY A 318 10.55 11.54 13.01
CA GLY A 318 10.53 10.09 12.84
C GLY A 318 9.79 9.57 11.61
N SER A 319 9.30 10.45 10.73
CA SER A 319 8.61 10.12 9.46
C SER A 319 9.17 10.84 8.23
N GLN A 320 10.29 11.53 8.41
CA GLN A 320 10.81 12.49 7.45
C GLN A 320 11.53 11.82 6.28
N ASP A 321 12.03 10.60 6.47
CA ASP A 321 12.73 9.87 5.42
C ASP A 321 11.78 8.88 4.75
N THR A 322 11.82 8.85 3.42
CA THR A 322 11.07 7.90 2.59
C THR A 322 12.04 6.92 1.95
N PHE A 323 11.71 5.64 2.03
CA PHE A 323 12.51 4.53 1.51
C PHE A 323 11.69 3.69 0.54
N LEU A 324 12.39 3.06 -0.39
CA LEU A 324 11.87 1.96 -1.19
C LEU A 324 12.60 0.69 -0.75
N LEU A 325 11.84 -0.25 -0.20
CA LEU A 325 12.29 -1.53 0.32
C LEU A 325 12.06 -2.62 -0.73
N ASP A 326 13.12 -3.34 -1.09
CA ASP A 326 13.15 -4.40 -2.12
C ASP A 326 12.38 -4.01 -3.39
N ASP A 327 12.53 -2.76 -3.85
CA ASP A 327 11.87 -2.19 -5.05
C ASP A 327 10.34 -2.34 -5.11
N SER A 328 9.69 -2.61 -3.98
CA SER A 328 8.26 -2.94 -3.95
C SER A 328 7.47 -2.29 -2.85
N THR A 329 8.08 -2.03 -1.68
CA THR A 329 7.37 -1.45 -0.55
C THR A 329 7.88 -0.06 -0.25
N LEU A 330 7.00 0.94 -0.33
CA LEU A 330 7.32 2.27 0.17
C LEU A 330 7.29 2.25 1.70
N ALA A 331 8.22 2.94 2.33
CA ALA A 331 8.27 3.09 3.78
C ALA A 331 8.57 4.53 4.18
N TRP A 332 8.01 4.97 5.30
CA TRP A 332 8.34 6.24 5.95
C TRP A 332 8.91 5.97 7.33
N GLY A 333 9.91 6.77 7.69
CA GLY A 333 10.66 6.53 8.89
C GLY A 333 11.74 7.55 9.12
N GLN A 334 12.81 7.09 9.77
CA GLN A 334 14.02 7.86 9.99
C GLN A 334 15.24 6.94 9.99
N ILE A 335 16.34 7.40 9.42
CA ILE A 335 17.64 6.74 9.54
C ILE A 335 18.15 6.90 10.98
N ASP A 336 18.58 5.80 11.58
CA ASP A 336 19.30 5.80 12.85
C ASP A 336 20.80 5.70 12.59
N ASN A 337 21.50 6.79 12.84
CA ASN A 337 22.94 6.92 12.62
C ASN A 337 23.77 6.57 13.86
N SER A 338 23.16 6.08 14.94
CA SER A 338 23.92 5.68 16.11
C SER A 338 24.65 4.37 15.84
N SER A 339 25.96 4.35 16.03
CA SER A 339 26.80 3.14 15.91
C SER A 339 26.44 2.04 16.92
N SER A 340 25.63 2.35 17.94
CA SER A 340 25.09 1.42 18.92
C SER A 340 23.63 1.03 18.66
N ALA A 341 22.98 1.58 17.62
CA ALA A 341 21.59 1.27 17.33
C ALA A 341 21.45 -0.19 16.87
N PRO A 342 20.45 -0.93 17.38
CA PRO A 342 20.18 -2.30 16.96
C PRO A 342 19.60 -2.39 15.54
N ALA A 343 19.20 -1.27 14.95
CA ALA A 343 18.65 -1.16 13.59
C ALA A 343 19.15 0.14 12.93
N GLN A 344 19.34 0.15 11.62
CA GLN A 344 19.81 1.32 10.88
C GLN A 344 18.67 2.24 10.45
N ILE A 345 17.45 1.70 10.36
CA ILE A 345 16.27 2.48 10.01
C ILE A 345 15.15 2.13 10.97
N ARG A 346 14.42 3.15 11.41
CA ARG A 346 13.14 3.01 12.11
C ARG A 346 12.01 3.28 11.12
N VAL A 347 11.19 2.27 10.84
CA VAL A 347 10.00 2.39 9.97
C VAL A 347 8.75 2.51 10.82
N ILE A 348 7.91 3.49 10.49
CA ILE A 348 6.65 3.75 11.21
C ILE A 348 5.41 3.57 10.35
N LYS A 349 5.60 3.50 9.03
CA LYS A 349 4.53 3.43 8.05
C LYS A 349 5.06 2.75 6.80
N THR A 350 4.26 1.88 6.20
CA THR A 350 4.57 1.21 4.93
C THR A 350 3.39 1.29 3.97
N GLN A 351 3.68 1.23 2.67
CA GLN A 351 2.70 1.07 1.60
C GLN A 351 3.19 -0.05 0.67
N PRO A 352 2.61 -1.26 0.76
CA PRO A 352 3.04 -2.43 -0.02
C PRO A 352 2.95 -2.29 -1.55
N THR A 353 2.15 -1.34 -2.04
CA THR A 353 1.99 -1.05 -3.46
C THR A 353 2.21 0.44 -3.69
N PRO A 354 3.35 0.88 -4.26
CA PRO A 354 3.73 2.28 -4.28
C PRO A 354 2.68 3.20 -4.95
N GLY A 355 2.16 4.16 -4.18
CA GLY A 355 1.15 5.12 -4.63
C GLY A 355 -0.26 4.54 -4.81
N VAL A 356 -0.54 3.35 -4.28
CA VAL A 356 -1.84 2.68 -4.41
C VAL A 356 -2.23 1.99 -3.11
N GLY A 357 -3.51 2.09 -2.76
CA GLY A 357 -4.06 1.37 -1.62
C GLY A 357 -3.62 1.93 -0.27
N LEU A 358 -3.94 1.16 0.77
CA LEU A 358 -3.79 1.56 2.16
C LEU A 358 -2.33 1.48 2.61
N THR A 359 -2.00 2.29 3.61
CA THR A 359 -0.77 2.16 4.38
C THR A 359 -1.00 1.32 5.64
N ASP A 360 0.04 0.67 6.13
CA ASP A 360 0.09 -0.02 7.44
C ASP A 360 1.21 0.55 8.32
N ASP A 361 1.30 0.04 9.55
CA ASP A 361 2.23 0.50 10.61
C ASP A 361 3.61 -0.19 10.57
N GLY A 362 3.94 -0.85 9.44
CA GLY A 362 5.14 -1.67 9.28
C GLY A 362 4.90 -3.15 9.60
N GLY A 363 3.71 -3.52 10.10
CA GLY A 363 3.31 -4.92 10.30
C GLY A 363 3.44 -5.79 9.05
N PHE A 364 3.35 -5.21 7.86
CA PHE A 364 3.56 -5.90 6.60
C PHE A 364 4.96 -6.50 6.47
N LEU A 365 5.99 -5.78 6.92
CA LEU A 365 7.37 -6.26 6.88
C LEU A 365 7.57 -7.43 7.84
N VAL A 366 7.02 -7.33 9.05
CA VAL A 366 7.08 -8.40 10.06
C VAL A 366 6.38 -9.66 9.54
N LEU A 367 5.21 -9.50 8.92
CA LEU A 367 4.47 -10.64 8.35
C LEU A 367 5.30 -11.34 7.25
N LEU A 368 5.92 -10.58 6.35
CA LEU A 368 6.76 -11.13 5.29
C LEU A 368 7.98 -11.87 5.83
N ALA A 369 8.60 -11.35 6.89
CA ALA A 369 9.78 -11.96 7.50
C ALA A 369 9.47 -13.27 8.24
N VAL A 370 8.28 -13.38 8.83
CA VAL A 370 7.86 -14.59 9.58
C VAL A 370 7.29 -15.68 8.67
N HIS A 371 6.55 -15.31 7.62
CA HIS A 371 5.75 -16.27 6.83
C HIS A 371 6.45 -16.77 5.55
N HIS A 372 7.58 -16.19 5.16
CA HIS A 372 8.32 -16.60 3.96
C HIS A 372 9.81 -16.72 4.28
N PRO A 373 10.26 -17.83 4.88
CA PRO A 373 11.69 -18.09 4.97
C PRO A 373 12.31 -18.12 3.57
N GLU A 374 13.50 -17.56 3.48
CA GLU A 374 14.35 -17.44 2.29
C GLU A 374 14.29 -18.70 1.39
N PRO A 375 14.08 -18.57 0.06
CA PRO A 375 14.27 -19.66 -0.88
C PRO A 375 15.78 -19.98 -0.97
N GLY A 376 16.28 -20.74 0.01
CA GLY A 376 17.70 -21.03 0.17
C GLY A 376 18.04 -21.67 1.52
N GLN A 377 17.21 -21.49 2.56
CA GLN A 377 17.40 -22.24 3.80
C GLN A 377 16.89 -23.68 3.61
N PRO A 378 17.75 -24.71 3.77
CA PRO A 378 17.27 -26.08 3.76
C PRO A 378 16.24 -26.21 4.88
N HIS A 379 15.01 -26.60 4.51
CA HIS A 379 13.95 -26.94 5.44
C HIS A 379 14.55 -27.79 6.57
N GLN A 380 14.71 -27.21 7.76
CA GLN A 380 14.84 -27.96 8.99
C GLN A 380 13.48 -28.65 9.18
N SER A 381 13.31 -29.78 8.50
CA SER A 381 12.11 -30.58 8.60
C SER A 381 11.83 -30.85 10.08
N VAL A 382 10.57 -30.85 10.49
CA VAL A 382 10.16 -31.22 11.85
C VAL A 382 10.74 -32.59 12.27
N TRP A 383 11.05 -33.44 11.28
CA TRP A 383 11.77 -34.70 11.44
C TRP A 383 13.22 -34.56 11.95
N THR A 384 13.95 -33.51 11.59
CA THR A 384 15.32 -33.26 12.10
C THR A 384 15.35 -32.80 13.56
N MET A 385 14.31 -32.10 14.03
CA MET A 385 14.11 -31.83 15.47
C MET A 385 13.73 -33.11 16.23
N ALA A 386 12.85 -33.95 15.67
CA ALA A 386 12.48 -35.23 16.27
C ALA A 386 13.66 -36.22 16.36
N LEU A 387 14.58 -36.20 15.39
CA LEU A 387 15.80 -37.03 15.45
C LEU A 387 16.84 -36.51 16.46
N ARG A 388 16.92 -35.19 16.69
CA ARG A 388 17.80 -34.60 17.71
C ARG A 388 17.34 -34.91 19.14
N PHE A 389 16.04 -35.02 19.39
CA PHE A 389 15.51 -35.41 20.71
C PHE A 389 15.22 -36.92 20.84
N GLY A 390 14.96 -37.63 19.74
CA GLY A 390 14.75 -39.07 19.72
C GLY A 390 16.02 -39.89 19.97
N GLY A 391 17.18 -39.38 19.54
CA GLY A 391 18.48 -40.02 19.82
C GLY A 391 18.83 -40.08 21.31
N PHE A 392 18.43 -39.06 22.09
CA PHE A 392 18.69 -39.03 23.53
C PHE A 392 17.90 -40.09 24.30
N ALA A 393 16.65 -40.36 23.91
CA ALA A 393 15.83 -41.39 24.57
C ALA A 393 16.35 -42.82 24.33
N VAL A 394 16.86 -43.11 23.13
CA VAL A 394 17.42 -44.43 22.81
C VAL A 394 18.76 -44.65 23.51
N VAL A 395 19.62 -43.62 23.60
CA VAL A 395 20.90 -43.71 24.30
C VAL A 395 20.69 -43.85 25.82
N VAL A 396 19.78 -43.09 26.42
CA VAL A 396 19.45 -43.23 27.85
C VAL A 396 18.82 -44.60 28.14
N GLY A 397 17.94 -45.10 27.27
CA GLY A 397 17.37 -46.43 27.39
C GLY A 397 18.41 -47.55 27.30
N LEU A 398 19.38 -47.45 26.39
CA LEU A 398 20.48 -48.43 26.24
C LEU A 398 21.46 -48.39 27.43
N VAL A 399 21.79 -47.20 27.94
CA VAL A 399 22.66 -47.05 29.12
C VAL A 399 21.97 -47.59 30.38
N ALA A 400 20.68 -47.28 30.58
CA ALA A 400 19.91 -47.81 31.69
C ALA A 400 19.76 -49.34 31.61
N TRP A 401 19.55 -49.89 30.40
CA TRP A 401 19.47 -51.34 30.20
C TRP A 401 20.82 -52.05 30.44
N LEU A 402 21.93 -51.46 29.97
CA LEU A 402 23.27 -52.01 30.20
C LEU A 402 23.67 -51.97 31.69
N LEU A 403 23.32 -50.91 32.41
CA LEU A 403 23.56 -50.82 33.85
C LEU A 403 22.70 -51.83 34.63
N ASN A 404 21.43 -52.00 34.24
CA ASN A 404 20.54 -52.97 34.91
C ASN A 404 20.94 -54.44 34.62
N ARG A 405 21.52 -54.71 33.43
CA ARG A 405 22.05 -56.04 33.11
C ARG A 405 23.32 -56.36 33.90
N ARG A 406 24.16 -55.36 34.20
CA ARG A 406 25.41 -55.55 34.94
C ARG A 406 25.17 -55.84 36.42
N ASN A 407 24.18 -55.21 37.05
CA ASN A 407 23.81 -55.51 38.44
C ASN A 407 23.28 -56.95 38.59
N ARG A 408 22.49 -57.46 37.63
CA ARG A 408 22.00 -58.86 37.68
C ARG A 408 23.12 -59.90 37.58
N SER A 409 24.19 -59.61 36.84
CA SER A 409 25.35 -60.52 36.75
C SER A 409 26.26 -60.51 37.99
N GLU A 410 26.19 -59.46 38.82
CA GLU A 410 26.94 -59.40 40.08
C GLU A 410 26.18 -60.12 41.22
N ASP A 411 24.85 -60.11 41.20
CA ASP A 411 24.02 -60.89 42.14
C ASP A 411 24.11 -62.40 41.87
N ASP A 412 24.10 -62.84 40.60
CA ASP A 412 24.21 -64.27 40.24
C ASP A 412 25.61 -64.85 40.51
N ALA A 413 26.65 -64.01 40.61
CA ALA A 413 28.02 -64.44 40.94
C ALA A 413 28.29 -64.51 42.45
N ALA A 414 27.42 -63.93 43.28
CA ALA A 414 27.53 -63.97 44.73
C ALA A 414 26.85 -65.20 45.37
N GLU A 415 26.05 -65.96 44.60
CA GLU A 415 25.30 -67.14 45.07
C GLU A 415 25.92 -68.50 44.65
N SER A 416 27.11 -68.49 44.03
CA SER A 416 27.82 -69.72 43.63
C SER A 416 29.20 -69.90 44.28
N SER A 417 29.36 -69.51 45.56
CA SER A 417 30.50 -69.92 46.41
C SER A 417 30.12 -71.07 47.33
#